data_AF-A0AAV4AV54-F1
#
_entry.id   AF-A0AAV4AV54-F1
#
_cell.length_a   1.000
_cell.length_b   1.000
_cell.length_c   1.000
_cell.angle_alpha   90.00
_cell.angle_beta   90.00
_cell.angle_gamma   90.00
#
_symmetry.space_group_name_H-M   'P 1'
#
loop_
_entity.id
_entity.type
_entity.pdbx_description
1 polymer ?
#
loop_
_entity_poly.entity_id
_entity_poly.type
_entity_poly.pdbx_seq_one_letter_code
_entity_poly.pdbx_strand_id
1 'polypeptide(L)' 'LVDAFAEEQAIEDAIYYLGEALRKNVIELESFLKRVRELSRKQFMLRATIQKCREKAGLPPLV' A
#
# COMPACT_ATOMS: atom_id res chain seq x y z
N LEU A 1 4.57 -13.82 4.92
CA LEU A 1 3.12 -13.52 4.86
C LEU A 1 2.77 -12.37 5.79
N VAL A 2 3.02 -12.50 7.10
CA VAL A 2 2.72 -11.45 8.10
C VAL A 2 3.37 -10.11 7.73
N ASP A 3 4.68 -10.09 7.46
CA ASP A 3 5.39 -8.84 7.14
C ASP A 3 4.83 -8.16 5.89
N ALA A 4 4.62 -8.93 4.81
CA ALA A 4 4.07 -8.41 3.56
C ALA A 4 2.65 -7.86 3.74
N PHE A 5 1.83 -8.51 4.56
CA PHE A 5 0.47 -8.06 4.86
C PHE A 5 0.48 -6.80 5.72
N ALA A 6 1.28 -6.76 6.78
CA ALA A 6 1.42 -5.58 7.63
C ALA A 6 1.92 -4.37 6.84
N GLU A 7 2.90 -4.58 5.96
CA GLU A 7 3.45 -3.51 5.12
C GLU A 7 2.46 -3.01 4.06
N GLU A 8 1.66 -3.91 3.49
CA GLU A 8 0.61 -3.55 2.52
C GLU A 8 -0.46 -2.67 3.17
N GLN A 9 -0.90 -3.03 4.39
CA GLN A 9 -1.87 -2.25 5.17
C GLN A 9 -1.28 -0.90 5.61
N ALA A 10 -0.02 -0.87 6.04
CA ALA A 10 0.65 0.39 6.38
C ALA A 10 0.77 1.36 5.20
N ILE A 11 0.81 0.85 3.96
CA ILE A 11 0.77 1.70 2.76
C ILE A 11 -0.61 2.35 2.58
N GLU A 12 -1.70 1.64 2.86
CA GLU A 12 -3.06 2.22 2.79
C GLU A 12 -3.20 3.39 3.77
N ASP A 13 -2.75 3.20 5.01
CA ASP A 13 -2.72 4.27 6.02
C ASP A 13 -1.87 5.46 5.56
N ALA A 14 -0.69 5.20 5.00
CA ALA A 14 0.19 6.26 4.51
C ALA A 14 -0.46 7.05 3.36
N ILE A 15 -1.10 6.39 2.40
CA ILE A 15 -1.79 7.06 1.28
C ILE A 15 -2.97 7.88 1.80
N TYR A 16 -3.73 7.37 2.78
CA TYR A 16 -4.83 8.11 3.41
C TYR A 16 -4.33 9.42 4.04
N TYR A 17 -3.28 9.36 4.87
CA TYR A 17 -2.73 10.56 5.51
C TYR A 17 -2.02 11.51 4.55
N LEU A 18 -1.44 11.02 3.46
CA LEU A 18 -0.93 11.87 2.38
C LEU A 18 -2.08 12.66 1.71
N GLY A 19 -3.24 12.04 1.52
CA GLY A 19 -4.43 12.70 0.98
C GLY A 19 -5.01 13.77 1.94
N GLU A 20 -4.99 13.50 3.25
CA GLU A 20 -5.31 14.49 4.28
C GLU A 20 -4.30 15.66 4.28
N ALA A 21 -3.00 15.36 4.17
CA ALA A 21 -1.95 16.37 4.13
C ALA A 21 -2.09 17.29 2.91
N LEU A 22 -2.41 16.73 1.74
CA LEU A 22 -2.69 17.51 0.53
C LEU A 22 -3.93 18.41 0.74
N ARG A 23 -5.03 17.88 1.28
CA ARG A 23 -6.26 18.66 1.55
C ARG A 23 -6.02 19.81 2.52
N LYS A 24 -5.10 19.65 3.46
CA LYS A 24 -4.70 20.69 4.43
C LYS A 24 -3.60 21.62 3.91
N ASN A 25 -3.20 21.50 2.64
CA ASN A 25 -2.11 22.25 2.02
C ASN A 25 -0.76 22.11 2.75
N VAL A 26 -0.52 20.98 3.43
CA VAL A 26 0.77 20.68 4.10
C VAL A 26 1.82 20.22 3.09
N ILE A 27 1.38 19.62 1.98
CA ILE A 27 2.23 19.16 0.87
C ILE A 27 1.66 19.63 -0.47
N GLU A 28 2.53 19.78 -1.46
CA GLU A 28 2.14 20.13 -2.83
C GLU A 28 1.60 18.94 -3.62
N LEU A 29 0.78 19.23 -4.64
CA LEU A 29 0.19 18.21 -5.50
C LEU A 29 1.24 17.32 -6.17
N GLU A 30 2.35 17.89 -6.66
CA GLU A 30 3.40 17.11 -7.31
C GLU A 30 4.06 16.11 -6.35
N SER A 31 4.36 16.57 -5.13
CA SER A 31 4.91 15.72 -4.05
C SER A 31 3.96 14.59 -3.66
N PHE A 32 2.66 14.90 -3.54
CA PHE A 32 1.62 13.91 -3.29
C PHE A 32 1.56 12.86 -4.41
N LEU A 33 1.44 13.28 -5.67
CA LEU A 33 1.29 12.37 -6.82
C LEU A 33 2.51 11.46 -6.97
N LYS A 34 3.73 12.01 -6.79
CA LYS A 34 4.96 11.22 -6.83
C LYS A 34 4.95 10.15 -5.73
N ARG A 35 4.63 10.53 -4.50
CA ARG A 35 4.67 9.61 -3.36
C ARG A 35 3.60 8.54 -3.43
N VAL A 36 2.37 8.90 -3.78
CA VAL A 36 1.28 7.93 -3.97
C VAL A 36 1.64 6.92 -5.05
N ARG A 37 2.18 7.36 -6.20
CA ARG A 37 2.60 6.44 -7.28
C ARG A 37 3.65 5.43 -6.82
N GLU A 38 4.68 5.89 -6.08
CA GLU A 38 5.72 5.02 -5.53
C GLU A 38 5.13 3.99 -4.55
N LEU A 39 4.28 4.44 -3.64
CA LEU A 39 3.63 3.59 -2.64
C LEU A 39 2.68 2.58 -3.29
N SER A 40 1.83 2.98 -4.23
CA SER A 40 0.92 2.08 -4.96
C SER A 40 1.68 1.01 -5.76
N ARG A 41 2.84 1.35 -6.36
CA ARG A 41 3.69 0.35 -7.04
C ARG A 41 4.20 -0.70 -6.06
N LYS A 42 4.61 -0.27 -4.85
CA LYS A 42 5.06 -1.18 -3.80
C LYS A 42 3.90 -2.05 -3.28
N GLN A 43 2.74 -1.44 -3.05
CA GLN A 43 1.51 -2.14 -2.62
C GLN A 43 1.13 -3.25 -3.59
N PHE A 44 1.19 -3.00 -4.90
CA PHE A 44 0.93 -4.00 -5.93
C PHE A 44 1.82 -5.25 -5.76
N MET A 45 3.13 -5.05 -5.56
CA MET A 45 4.07 -6.15 -5.37
C MET A 45 3.83 -6.90 -4.06
N LEU A 46 3.46 -6.19 -2.99
CA LEU A 46 3.11 -6.80 -1.71
C LEU A 46 1.85 -7.65 -1.82
N ARG A 47 0.78 -7.15 -2.48
CA ARG A 47 -0.44 -7.93 -2.75
C ARG A 47 -0.14 -9.20 -3.56
N ALA A 48 0.66 -9.09 -4.62
CA ALA A 48 1.09 -10.25 -5.40
C ALA A 48 1.88 -11.26 -4.54
N THR A 49 2.74 -10.76 -3.65
CA THR A 49 3.50 -11.60 -2.71
C THR A 49 2.59 -12.30 -1.72
N ILE A 50 1.62 -11.60 -1.14
CA ILE A 50 0.62 -12.14 -0.22
C ILE A 50 -0.17 -13.25 -0.90
N GLN A 51 -0.66 -13.03 -2.13
CA GLN A 51 -1.40 -14.04 -2.89
C GLN A 51 -0.59 -15.33 -3.06
N LYS A 52 0.68 -15.23 -3.52
CA LYS A 52 1.57 -16.39 -3.66
C LYS A 52 1.85 -17.09 -2.34
N CYS A 53 2.05 -16.34 -1.25
CA CYS A 53 2.24 -16.91 0.08
C CYS A 53 1.01 -17.67 0.57
N ARG A 54 -0.20 -17.14 0.33
CA ARG A 54 -1.47 -17.76 0.73
C ARG A 54 -1.74 -19.04 -0.05
N GLU A 55 -1.55 -19.01 -1.36
CA GLU A 55 -1.64 -20.19 -2.23
C GLU A 55 -0.72 -21.31 -1.74
N LYS A 56 0.57 -21.00 -1.50
CA LYS A 56 1.55 -21.97 -1.00
C LYS A 56 1.19 -22.52 0.39
N ALA A 57 0.50 -21.75 1.21
CA ALA A 57 0.07 -22.14 2.55
C ALA A 57 -1.31 -22.81 2.59
N GLY A 58 -1.99 -23.00 1.45
CA GLY A 58 -3.34 -23.56 1.39
C GLY A 58 -4.42 -22.66 2.01
N LEU A 59 -4.16 -21.35 2.10
CA LEU A 59 -5.09 -20.36 2.64
C LEU A 59 -6.02 -19.84 1.54
N PRO A 60 -7.24 -19.38 1.88
CA PRO A 60 -8.16 -18.80 0.89
C PRO A 60 -7.56 -17.57 0.20
N PRO A 61 -7.97 -17.22 -1.02
CA PRO A 61 -7.45 -16.04 -1.73
C PRO A 61 -7.71 -14.74 -0.95
N LEU A 62 -6.93 -13.70 -1.26
CA LEU A 62 -7.17 -12.35 -0.73
C LEU A 62 -8.45 -11.81 -1.38
N VAL A 63 -9.42 -11.38 -0.56
CA VAL A 63 -10.69 -10.77 -1.02
C VAL A 63 -10.46 -9.30 -1.34
#